data_AF-A0A554M686-F1
#
_entry.id   AF-A0A554M686-F1
#
_cell.length_a   1.000
_cell.length_b   1.000
_cell.length_c   1.000
_cell.angle_alpha   90.00
_cell.angle_beta   90.00
_cell.angle_gamma   90.00
#
_symmetry.space_group_name_H-M   'P 1'
#
loop_
_entity.id
_entity.type
_entity.pdbx_description
1 polymer ?
#
loop_
_entity_poly.entity_id
_entity_poly.type
_entity_poly.pdbx_seq_one_letter_code
_entity_poly.pdbx_strand_id
1 'polypeptide(L)'
;MLKIDLSLKNAPLYHGCEIGEVGGRDTLLTEPVEASNIVGRNAIAMIEATPADQRDVVELTGPMAVWAYLVVFHQVVHKFRQVVYDDGRGGRVIVAQH
;
A
#
# COMPACT_ATOMS: atom_id res chain seq x y z
N MET A 1 -12.65 8.45 -3.12
CA MET A 1 -11.17 8.41 -3.08
C MET A 1 -10.76 7.34 -2.10
N LEU A 2 -10.06 6.30 -2.57
CA LEU A 2 -9.53 5.25 -1.71
C LEU A 2 -8.21 5.72 -1.08
N LYS A 3 -7.97 5.39 0.20
CA LYS A 3 -6.70 5.64 0.87
C LYS A 3 -6.12 4.32 1.36
N ILE A 4 -4.87 4.04 1.01
CA ILE A 4 -4.13 2.85 1.43
C ILE A 4 -2.93 3.31 2.27
N ASP A 5 -2.99 3.03 3.57
CA ASP A 5 -1.84 3.18 4.45
C ASP A 5 -0.86 2.03 4.21
N LEU A 6 0.36 2.35 3.79
CA LEU A 6 1.41 1.38 3.51
C LEU A 6 2.20 1.00 4.76
N SER A 7 1.92 1.61 5.91
CA SER A 7 2.60 1.31 7.16
C SER A 7 2.23 -0.05 7.73
N LEU A 8 3.13 -0.60 8.54
CA LEU A 8 2.93 -1.88 9.24
C LEU A 8 1.71 -1.88 10.19
N LYS A 9 1.07 -0.73 10.40
CA LYS A 9 -0.19 -0.61 11.15
C LYS A 9 -1.43 -1.00 10.33
N ASN A 10 -1.31 -1.12 9.01
CA ASN A 10 -2.40 -1.56 8.15
C ASN A 10 -2.53 -3.09 8.20
N ALA A 11 -3.25 -3.57 9.21
CA ALA A 11 -3.50 -5.00 9.40
C ALA A 11 -4.12 -5.70 8.17
N PRO A 12 -5.09 -5.11 7.44
CA PRO A 12 -5.57 -5.68 6.18
C PRO A 12 -4.47 -5.89 5.12
N LEU A 13 -3.59 -4.90 4.91
CA LEU A 13 -2.54 -4.97 3.88
C LEU A 13 -1.49 -6.03 4.22
N TYR A 14 -1.12 -6.14 5.49
CA TYR A 14 -0.11 -7.08 5.98
C TYR A 14 -0.70 -8.37 6.58
N HIS A 15 -1.99 -8.66 6.33
CA HIS A 15 -2.62 -9.88 6.84
C HIS A 15 -1.89 -11.13 6.34
N GLY A 16 -1.37 -11.93 7.27
CA GLY A 16 -0.56 -13.12 6.98
C GLY A 16 0.96 -12.88 7.04
N CYS A 17 1.42 -11.65 7.20
CA CYS A 17 2.81 -11.35 7.54
C CYS A 17 3.05 -11.41 9.05
N GLU A 18 4.24 -11.86 9.44
CA GLU A 18 4.77 -11.75 10.78
C GLU A 18 5.37 -10.35 10.96
N ILE A 19 4.83 -9.61 11.92
CA ILE A 19 5.32 -8.29 12.35
C ILE A 19 5.68 -8.41 13.83
N GLY A 20 6.89 -8.00 14.18
CA GLY A 20 7.38 -7.95 15.54
C GLY A 20 8.01 -6.60 15.86
N GLU A 21 8.66 -6.50 17.01
CA GLU A 21 9.36 -5.29 17.44
C GLU A 21 10.87 -5.54 17.46
N VAL A 22 11.64 -4.66 16.80
CA VAL A 22 13.10 -4.66 16.85
C VAL A 22 13.58 -3.26 17.23
N GLY A 23 14.17 -3.13 18.42
CA GLY A 23 14.67 -1.84 18.91
C GLY A 23 13.57 -0.79 19.12
N GLY A 24 12.39 -1.20 19.62
CA GLY A 24 11.27 -0.28 19.88
C GLY A 24 10.48 0.13 18.64
N ARG A 25 10.64 -0.57 17.52
CA ARG A 25 9.97 -0.26 16.26
C ARG A 25 9.35 -1.50 15.62
N ASP A 26 8.14 -1.34 15.11
CA ASP A 26 7.48 -2.34 14.28
C ASP A 26 8.39 -2.71 13.10
N THR A 27 8.62 -4.00 12.95
CA THR A 27 9.51 -4.57 11.96
C THR A 27 8.84 -5.78 11.34
N LEU A 28 8.82 -5.83 10.02
CA LEU A 28 8.35 -6.99 9.27
C LEU A 28 9.40 -8.11 9.39
N LEU A 29 9.00 -9.25 9.97
CA LEU A 29 9.86 -10.41 10.17
C LEU A 29 9.72 -11.43 9.02
N THR A 30 8.58 -11.44 8.33
CA THR A 30 8.41 -12.23 7.09
C THR A 30 9.43 -11.80 6.04
N GLU A 31 10.02 -12.78 5.36
CA GLU A 31 11.02 -12.55 4.32
C GLU A 31 10.42 -11.69 3.18
N PRO A 32 11.18 -10.71 2.65
CA PRO A 32 10.66 -9.76 1.65
C PRO A 32 9.96 -10.35 0.42
N VAL A 33 10.47 -11.46 -0.15
CA VAL A 33 9.83 -12.10 -1.31
C VAL A 33 8.49 -12.70 -0.92
N GLU A 34 8.41 -13.41 0.20
CA GLU A 34 7.14 -13.92 0.72
C GLU A 34 6.15 -12.80 1.03
N ALA A 35 6.61 -11.77 1.77
CA ALA A 35 5.81 -10.63 2.13
C ALA A 35 5.28 -9.87 0.91
N SER A 36 6.08 -9.74 -0.15
CA SER A 36 5.66 -9.08 -1.39
C SER A 36 4.45 -9.75 -2.05
N ASN A 37 4.41 -11.08 -2.03
CA ASN A 37 3.29 -11.86 -2.55
C ASN A 37 2.03 -11.70 -1.68
N ILE A 38 2.20 -11.71 -0.36
CA ILE A 38 1.11 -11.50 0.59
C ILE A 38 0.51 -10.10 0.41
N VAL A 39 1.35 -9.06 0.48
CA VAL A 39 0.95 -7.66 0.33
C VAL A 39 0.27 -7.41 -1.03
N GLY A 40 0.80 -7.98 -2.11
CA GLY A 40 0.19 -7.87 -3.44
C GLY A 40 -1.23 -8.43 -3.50
N ARG A 41 -1.44 -9.64 -2.95
CA ARG A 41 -2.77 -10.27 -2.88
C ARG A 41 -3.75 -9.46 -2.03
N ASN A 42 -3.30 -9.00 -0.86
CA ASN A 42 -4.12 -8.23 0.06
C ASN A 42 -4.50 -6.87 -0.54
N ALA A 43 -3.56 -6.19 -1.22
CA ALA A 43 -3.83 -4.95 -1.94
C ALA A 43 -4.87 -5.14 -3.04
N ILE A 44 -4.80 -6.24 -3.80
CA ILE A 44 -5.83 -6.58 -4.81
C ILE A 44 -7.20 -6.70 -4.15
N ALA A 45 -7.31 -7.45 -3.05
CA ALA A 45 -8.57 -7.62 -2.33
C ALA A 45 -9.15 -6.27 -1.84
N MET A 46 -8.30 -5.38 -1.31
CA MET A 46 -8.70 -4.03 -0.90
C MET A 46 -9.22 -3.19 -2.07
N ILE A 47 -8.57 -3.28 -3.24
CA ILE A 47 -8.98 -2.56 -4.45
C ILE A 47 -10.28 -3.14 -5.01
N GLU A 48 -10.45 -4.46 -4.99
CA GLU A 48 -11.65 -5.14 -5.50
C GLU A 48 -12.89 -4.90 -4.65
N ALA A 49 -12.72 -4.65 -3.35
CA ALA A 49 -13.78 -4.15 -2.49
C ALA A 49 -14.28 -2.73 -2.87
N THR A 50 -13.53 -1.98 -3.68
CA THR A 50 -13.96 -0.69 -4.24
C THR A 50 -14.55 -0.89 -5.64
N PRO A 51 -15.84 -0.57 -5.87
CA PRO A 51 -16.47 -0.66 -7.19
C PRO A 51 -15.70 0.11 -8.27
N ALA A 52 -15.66 -0.41 -9.50
CA ALA A 52 -14.83 0.14 -10.58
C ALA A 52 -15.21 1.59 -10.96
N ASP A 53 -16.49 1.94 -10.89
CA ASP A 53 -17.03 3.28 -11.11
C ASP A 53 -16.61 4.29 -10.01
N GLN A 54 -16.10 3.81 -8.88
CA GLN A 54 -15.62 4.63 -7.76
C GLN A 54 -14.10 4.77 -7.71
N ARG A 55 -13.37 4.18 -8.68
CA ARG A 55 -11.90 4.19 -8.74
C ARG A 55 -11.34 5.43 -9.44
N ASP A 56 -11.73 6.60 -8.95
CA ASP A 56 -11.28 7.88 -9.51
C ASP A 56 -9.85 8.21 -9.03
N VAL A 57 -9.68 8.36 -7.72
CA VAL A 57 -8.39 8.69 -7.10
C VAL A 57 -8.07 7.70 -5.98
N VAL A 58 -6.83 7.21 -5.95
CA VAL A 58 -6.26 6.48 -4.83
C VAL A 58 -5.08 7.24 -4.24
N GLU A 59 -5.00 7.27 -2.91
CA GLU A 59 -3.90 7.85 -2.15
C GLU A 59 -3.12 6.73 -1.44
N LEU A 60 -1.81 6.67 -1.71
CA LEU A 60 -0.84 5.82 -1.02
C LEU A 60 -0.13 6.67 0.05
N THR A 61 -0.08 6.21 1.29
CA THR A 61 0.49 6.99 2.40
C THR A 61 1.22 6.14 3.41
N GLY A 62 1.78 6.77 4.45
CA GLY A 62 2.31 6.11 5.63
C GLY A 62 3.77 5.67 5.49
N PRO A 63 4.50 5.48 6.61
CA PRO A 63 5.88 5.03 6.58
C PRO A 63 5.97 3.57 6.13
N MET A 64 6.71 3.28 5.06
CA MET A 64 6.89 1.93 4.55
C MET A 64 8.31 1.65 4.05
N ALA A 65 8.60 0.37 3.80
CA ALA A 65 9.71 0.00 2.94
C ALA A 65 9.38 0.31 1.47
N VAL A 66 10.38 0.71 0.68
CA VAL A 66 10.19 1.11 -0.74
C VAL A 66 9.55 0.00 -1.58
N TRP A 67 9.89 -1.27 -1.32
CA TRP A 67 9.32 -2.39 -2.07
C TRP A 67 7.80 -2.50 -1.87
N ALA A 68 7.28 -2.18 -0.67
CA ALA A 68 5.85 -2.27 -0.38
C ALA A 68 5.07 -1.23 -1.21
N TYR A 69 5.64 -0.03 -1.36
CA TYR A 69 5.11 0.96 -2.28
C TYR A 69 5.07 0.44 -3.72
N LEU A 70 6.17 -0.13 -4.23
CA LEU A 70 6.22 -0.63 -5.61
C LEU A 70 5.19 -1.73 -5.87
N VAL A 71 5.03 -2.65 -4.92
CA VAL A 71 4.03 -3.74 -4.99
C VAL A 71 2.63 -3.16 -5.05
N VAL A 72 2.25 -2.28 -4.12
CA VAL A 72 0.89 -1.71 -4.07
C VAL A 72 0.63 -0.77 -5.25
N PHE A 73 1.62 0.07 -5.61
CA PHE A 73 1.56 0.94 -6.78
C PHE A 73 1.25 0.15 -8.05
N HIS A 74 1.93 -0.98 -8.27
CA HIS A 74 1.68 -1.84 -9.42
C HIS A 74 0.23 -2.36 -9.47
N GLN A 75 -0.40 -2.60 -8.31
CA GLN A 75 -1.80 -3.04 -8.26
C GLN A 75 -2.80 -1.92 -8.58
N VAL A 76 -2.47 -0.66 -8.26
CA VAL A 76 -3.40 0.46 -8.42
C VAL A 76 -3.22 1.26 -9.71
N VAL A 77 -2.01 1.29 -10.27
CA VAL A 77 -1.63 2.25 -11.32
C VAL A 77 -2.55 2.20 -12.54
N HIS A 78 -3.01 1.02 -12.97
CA HIS A 78 -3.91 0.88 -14.12
C HIS A 78 -5.39 0.74 -13.73
N LYS A 79 -5.70 0.73 -12.42
CA LYS A 79 -7.06 0.53 -11.90
C LYS A 79 -7.72 1.82 -11.44
N PHE A 80 -6.96 2.90 -11.27
CA PHE A 80 -7.44 4.23 -10.86
C PHE A 80 -7.05 5.28 -11.90
N ARG A 81 -7.89 6.31 -12.09
CA ARG A 81 -7.57 7.43 -13.00
C ARG A 81 -6.39 8.26 -12.49
N GLN A 82 -6.23 8.35 -11.17
CA GLN A 82 -5.13 9.06 -10.55
C GLN A 82 -4.60 8.30 -9.33
N VAL A 83 -3.26 8.20 -9.26
CA VAL A 83 -2.55 7.70 -8.09
C VAL A 83 -1.78 8.85 -7.47
N VAL A 84 -1.98 9.01 -6.18
CA VAL A 84 -1.36 10.06 -5.39
C VAL A 84 -0.56 9.42 -4.26
N TYR A 85 0.60 9.98 -3.95
CA TYR A 85 1.42 9.61 -2.82
C TYR A 85 1.54 10.77 -1.83
N ASP A 86 1.38 10.49 -0.54
CA ASP A 86 1.58 11.46 0.55
C ASP A 86 2.35 10.79 1.70
N ASP A 87 3.61 11.18 1.88
CA ASP A 87 4.48 10.67 2.94
C ASP A 87 4.36 11.45 4.27
N GLY A 88 3.45 12.42 4.33
CA GLY A 88 3.25 13.30 5.48
C GLY A 88 4.39 14.30 5.71
N ARG A 89 5.35 14.43 4.79
CA ARG A 89 6.52 15.32 4.91
C ARG A 89 6.66 16.29 3.73
N GLY A 90 6.55 15.78 2.50
CA GLY A 90 6.70 16.55 1.26
C GLY A 90 5.38 17.09 0.71
N GLY A 91 4.26 16.73 1.35
CA GLY A 91 2.93 16.99 0.83
C GLY A 91 2.53 16.00 -0.27
N ARG A 92 1.33 16.23 -0.79
CA ARG A 92 0.64 15.32 -1.69
C ARG A 92 1.18 15.43 -3.13
N VAL A 93 1.67 14.33 -3.71
CA VAL A 93 2.27 14.28 -5.06
C VAL A 93 1.49 13.32 -5.96
N ILE A 94 1.13 13.78 -7.17
CA ILE A 94 0.56 12.89 -8.21
C ILE A 94 1.70 12.05 -8.79
N VAL A 95 1.61 10.73 -8.65
CA VAL A 95 2.64 9.78 -9.11
C VAL A 95 2.23 9.02 -10.37
N ALA A 96 0.94 8.99 -10.70
CA ALA A 96 0.42 8.52 -11.99
C ALA A 96 -0.95 9.12 -12.31
N GLN A 97 -1.25 9.30 -13.60
CA GLN A 97 -2.55 9.76 -14.10
C GLN A 97 -2.77 9.23 -15.53
N HIS A 98 -3.99 8.80 -15.84
CA HIS A 98 -4.42 8.30 -17.16
C HIS A 98 -5.58 9.10 -17.73
#